data_AF-H0F6R7-F1
#
_entry.id   AF-H0F6R7-F1
#
_cell.length_a   1.000
_cell.length_b   1.000
_cell.length_c   1.000
_cell.angle_alpha   90.00
_cell.angle_beta   90.00
_cell.angle_gamma   90.00
#
_symmetry.space_group_name_H-M   'P 1'
#
loop_
_entity.id
_entity.type
_entity.pdbx_description
1 polymer ?
#
loop_
_entity_poly.entity_id
_entity_poly.type
_entity_poly.pdbx_seq_one_letter_code
_entity_poly.pdbx_strand_id
1 'polypeptide(L)'
;MKRKTPMKRTKADRGEGLGRKVEIVMGFYRPPGHKLPTLLRSEQHRRNVAALGCLVTGKPAQACHVNLGKGGALKACDSLCFPLNPELHRQHDQGGIPRAERWKREWEYVDATRAALMQRGQWPAEVEMHYQRAVEPLRRLVKGDE
;
A
#
# COMPACT_ATOMS: atom_id res chain seq x y z
N MET A 1 7.90 -5.68 35.63
CA MET A 1 9.03 -5.24 34.78
C MET A 1 9.32 -3.76 35.04
N LYS A 2 10.48 -3.42 35.63
CA LYS A 2 10.87 -2.01 35.84
C LYS A 2 11.25 -1.38 34.49
N ARG A 3 10.57 -0.30 34.08
CA ARG A 3 10.93 0.46 32.87
C ARG A 3 12.31 1.10 33.07
N LYS A 4 13.27 0.78 32.19
CA LYS A 4 14.58 1.44 32.17
C LYS A 4 14.42 2.89 31.75
N THR A 5 15.03 3.81 32.49
CA THR A 5 15.08 5.24 32.16
C THR A 5 15.81 5.42 30.82
N PRO A 6 15.25 6.17 29.85
CA PRO A 6 15.94 6.41 28.58
C PRO A 6 17.23 7.19 28.81
N MET A 7 18.31 6.79 28.13
CA MET A 7 19.61 7.47 28.23
C MET A 7 19.47 8.94 27.84
N LYS A 8 20.01 9.82 28.68
CA LYS A 8 20.06 11.27 28.45
C LYS A 8 21.01 11.53 27.27
N ARG A 9 20.51 12.18 26.21
CA ARG A 9 21.32 12.52 25.02
C ARG A 9 22.42 13.51 25.43
N THR A 10 23.64 13.26 24.95
CA THR A 10 24.84 14.07 25.26
C THR A 10 24.91 15.39 24.50
N LYS A 11 24.11 15.60 23.45
CA LYS A 11 24.05 16.86 22.70
C LYS A 11 22.61 17.29 22.50
N ALA A 12 22.34 18.56 22.79
CA ALA A 12 21.04 19.20 22.63
C ALA A 12 20.63 19.32 21.16
N ASP A 13 21.61 19.47 20.27
CA ASP A 13 21.36 19.72 18.85
C ASP A 13 22.19 18.82 17.93
N ARG A 14 21.57 18.37 16.83
CA ARG A 14 22.24 17.59 15.78
C ARG A 14 22.68 18.56 14.68
N GLY A 15 23.94 18.97 14.72
CA GLY A 15 24.56 19.67 13.58
C GLY A 15 24.49 18.85 12.30
N GLU A 16 24.61 19.52 11.14
CA GLU A 16 24.57 18.86 9.83
C GLU A 16 25.62 17.75 9.74
N GLY A 17 25.17 16.55 9.34
CA GLY A 17 26.04 15.39 9.21
C GLY A 17 27.12 15.60 8.14
N LEU A 18 28.26 14.93 8.28
CA LEU A 18 29.41 15.07 7.39
C LEU A 18 29.05 14.88 5.91
N GLY A 19 28.19 13.92 5.58
CA GLY A 19 27.71 13.70 4.22
C GLY A 19 27.00 14.92 3.61
N ARG A 20 26.18 15.62 4.40
CA ARG A 20 25.49 16.84 3.95
C ARG A 20 26.46 18.00 3.72
N LYS A 21 27.50 18.12 4.53
CA LYS A 21 28.56 19.12 4.33
C LYS A 21 29.34 18.85 3.03
N VAL A 22 29.65 17.58 2.76
CA VAL A 22 30.33 17.17 1.52
C VAL A 22 29.46 17.42 0.29
N GLU A 23 28.15 17.10 0.33
CA GLU A 23 27.22 17.39 -0.78
C GLU A 23 27.12 18.88 -1.11
N ILE A 24 27.09 19.75 -0.09
CA ILE A 24 27.07 21.21 -0.25
C ILE A 24 28.38 21.70 -0.87
N VAL A 25 29.53 21.28 -0.34
CA VAL A 25 30.86 21.72 -0.81
C VAL A 25 31.12 21.27 -2.25
N MET A 26 30.72 20.04 -2.60
CA MET A 26 30.97 19.47 -3.92
C MET A 26 29.95 19.92 -4.98
N GLY A 27 29.00 20.80 -4.63
CA GLY A 27 27.98 21.30 -5.58
C GLY A 27 26.93 20.26 -6.00
N PHE A 28 26.93 19.07 -5.39
CA PHE A 28 25.96 18.01 -5.62
C PHE A 28 24.71 18.15 -4.75
N TYR A 29 24.52 19.31 -4.11
CA TYR A 29 23.40 19.56 -3.21
C TYR A 29 22.07 19.37 -3.96
N ARG A 30 21.49 18.18 -3.79
CA ARG A 30 20.08 17.96 -4.08
C ARG A 30 19.35 18.42 -2.83
N PRO A 31 18.50 19.46 -2.90
CA PRO A 31 17.68 19.82 -1.75
C PRO A 31 16.97 18.55 -1.26
N PRO A 32 16.83 18.36 0.07
CA PRO A 32 16.09 17.23 0.60
C PRO A 32 14.63 17.33 0.15
N GLY A 33 14.37 16.86 -1.07
CA GLY A 33 13.04 16.62 -1.57
C GLY A 33 12.48 15.47 -0.77
N HIS A 34 11.22 15.59 -0.36
CA HIS A 34 10.51 14.44 0.17
C HIS A 34 10.63 13.29 -0.83
N LYS A 35 11.26 12.18 -0.41
CA LYS A 35 11.24 10.96 -1.22
C LYS A 35 9.78 10.62 -1.48
N LEU A 36 9.42 10.52 -2.75
CA LEU A 36 8.08 10.08 -3.13
C LEU A 36 7.79 8.74 -2.43
N PRO A 37 6.64 8.58 -1.77
CA PRO A 37 6.30 7.34 -1.11
C PRO A 37 6.38 6.17 -2.09
N THR A 38 7.03 5.08 -1.69
CA THR A 38 7.11 3.87 -2.52
C THR A 38 5.71 3.27 -2.78
N LEU A 39 4.77 3.52 -1.87
CA LEU A 39 3.40 3.03 -1.92
C LEU A 39 2.42 4.20 -2.06
N LEU A 40 1.40 4.02 -2.90
CA LEU A 40 0.31 4.97 -3.02
C LEU A 40 -0.46 5.08 -1.70
N ARG A 41 -0.72 6.32 -1.29
CA ARG A 41 -1.62 6.69 -0.19
C ARG A 41 -2.60 7.75 -0.68
N SER A 42 -3.77 7.32 -1.14
CA SER A 42 -4.77 8.21 -1.71
C SER A 42 -6.15 7.90 -1.13
N GLU A 43 -6.66 8.83 -0.32
CA GLU A 43 -8.02 8.76 0.18
C GLU A 43 -9.04 8.81 -0.95
N GLN A 44 -8.82 9.66 -1.95
CA GLN A 44 -9.68 9.75 -3.12
C GLN A 44 -9.78 8.41 -3.86
N HIS A 45 -8.65 7.73 -4.06
CA HIS A 45 -8.66 6.41 -4.67
C HIS A 45 -9.46 5.40 -3.86
N ARG A 46 -9.29 5.36 -2.52
CA ARG A 46 -10.06 4.47 -1.64
C ARG A 46 -11.56 4.78 -1.67
N ARG A 47 -11.95 6.06 -1.77
CA ARG A 47 -13.36 6.46 -1.95
C ARG A 47 -13.92 5.98 -3.28
N ASN A 48 -13.16 6.11 -4.39
CA ASN A 48 -13.56 5.61 -5.70
C ASN A 48 -13.77 4.09 -5.66
N VAL A 49 -12.85 3.35 -5.02
CA VAL A 49 -12.98 1.90 -4.82
C VAL A 49 -14.26 1.57 -4.06
N ALA A 50 -14.49 2.18 -2.89
CA ALA A 50 -15.70 1.93 -2.09
C ALA A 50 -17.00 2.25 -2.86
N ALA A 51 -16.99 3.27 -3.71
CA ALA A 51 -18.12 3.68 -4.56
C ALA A 51 -18.43 2.72 -5.72
N LEU A 52 -17.60 1.70 -5.98
CA LEU A 52 -17.94 0.64 -6.93
C LEU A 52 -19.05 -0.29 -6.40
N GLY A 53 -19.25 -0.34 -5.09
CA GLY A 53 -20.03 -1.40 -4.44
C GLY A 53 -19.22 -2.69 -4.33
N CYS A 54 -19.71 -3.64 -3.53
CA CYS A 54 -18.97 -4.87 -3.24
C CYS A 54 -18.90 -5.75 -4.49
N LEU A 55 -17.69 -6.17 -4.89
CA LEU A 55 -17.50 -7.02 -6.08
C LEU A 55 -18.29 -8.32 -6.03
N VAL A 56 -18.49 -8.89 -4.83
CA VAL A 56 -19.13 -10.20 -4.64
C VAL A 56 -20.64 -10.08 -4.52
N THR A 57 -21.16 -8.99 -3.96
CA THR A 57 -22.58 -8.91 -3.53
C THR A 57 -23.33 -7.69 -4.05
N GLY A 58 -22.64 -6.71 -4.64
CA GLY A 58 -23.20 -5.41 -5.05
C GLY A 58 -23.58 -4.46 -3.90
N LYS A 59 -23.58 -4.92 -2.65
CA LYS A 59 -23.90 -4.11 -1.45
C LYS A 59 -22.89 -2.98 -1.22
N PRO A 60 -23.22 -1.95 -0.40
CA PRO A 60 -22.26 -0.94 0.02
C PRO A 60 -20.95 -1.55 0.54
N ALA A 61 -19.82 -0.97 0.12
CA ALA A 61 -18.50 -1.54 0.34
C ALA A 61 -17.54 -0.59 1.05
N GLN A 62 -16.44 -1.16 1.51
CA GLN A 62 -15.25 -0.48 2.00
C GLN A 62 -14.07 -0.85 1.10
N ALA A 63 -13.08 0.03 1.02
CA ALA A 63 -11.81 -0.29 0.36
C ALA A 63 -11.03 -1.28 1.25
N CYS A 64 -10.95 -2.53 0.80
CA CYS A 64 -10.18 -3.60 1.39
C CYS A 64 -8.81 -3.65 0.72
N HIS A 65 -7.73 -3.86 1.48
CA HIS A 65 -6.39 -4.07 0.91
C HIS A 65 -6.07 -5.56 0.84
N VAL A 66 -5.28 -5.95 -0.16
CA VAL A 66 -4.61 -7.26 -0.18
C VAL A 66 -3.87 -7.54 1.14
N ASN A 67 -3.86 -8.80 1.56
CA ASN A 67 -3.09 -9.28 2.71
C ASN A 67 -1.69 -9.76 2.34
N LEU A 68 -1.39 -9.92 1.05
CA LEU A 68 -0.03 -10.18 0.63
C LEU A 68 0.92 -9.03 1.03
N GLY A 69 2.04 -9.36 1.67
CA GLY A 69 3.03 -8.37 2.11
C GLY A 69 2.59 -7.53 3.32
N LYS A 70 1.39 -7.76 3.88
CA LYS A 70 0.95 -7.21 5.16
C LYS A 70 1.59 -8.03 6.29
N GLY A 71 2.46 -7.41 7.07
CA GLY A 71 3.10 -8.00 8.25
C GLY A 71 3.96 -6.98 8.99
N GLY A 72 4.08 -7.07 10.32
CA GLY A 72 5.02 -6.24 11.09
C GLY A 72 4.87 -4.72 10.91
N ALA A 73 3.64 -4.18 11.02
CA ALA A 73 3.31 -2.77 10.82
C ALA A 73 3.49 -2.22 9.37
N LEU A 74 3.81 -3.08 8.40
CA LEU A 74 3.84 -2.70 6.99
C LEU A 74 2.42 -2.50 6.46
N LYS A 75 2.20 -1.34 5.84
CA LYS A 75 0.92 -0.97 5.26
C LYS A 75 0.91 -1.31 3.76
N ALA A 76 -0.15 -1.93 3.25
CA ALA A 76 -0.32 -2.23 1.82
C ALA A 76 -0.54 -0.97 0.97
N CYS A 77 -0.25 -1.06 -0.34
CA CYS A 77 -0.48 0.01 -1.32
C CYS A 77 -1.97 0.21 -1.60
N ASP A 78 -2.45 1.45 -1.64
CA ASP A 78 -3.86 1.71 -1.94
C ASP A 78 -4.25 1.33 -3.38
N SER A 79 -3.29 1.26 -4.31
CA SER A 79 -3.54 0.81 -5.69
C SER A 79 -3.90 -0.67 -5.81
N LEU A 80 -3.77 -1.44 -4.71
CA LEU A 80 -4.19 -2.83 -4.60
C LEU A 80 -5.46 -2.97 -3.73
N CYS A 81 -6.21 -1.87 -3.57
CA CYS A 81 -7.50 -1.95 -2.92
C CYS A 81 -8.56 -2.57 -3.83
N PHE A 82 -9.53 -3.24 -3.23
CA PHE A 82 -10.73 -3.75 -3.89
C PHE A 82 -11.94 -3.59 -2.95
N PRO A 83 -13.17 -3.50 -3.47
CA PRO A 83 -14.33 -3.21 -2.64
C PRO A 83 -15.02 -4.48 -2.12
N LEU A 84 -15.06 -4.61 -0.80
CA LEU A 84 -15.84 -5.65 -0.11
C LEU A 84 -16.85 -5.01 0.84
N ASN A 85 -18.01 -5.64 0.99
CA ASN A 85 -18.92 -5.27 2.08
C ASN A 85 -18.27 -5.58 3.44
N PRO A 86 -18.69 -4.93 4.54
CA PRO A 86 -18.01 -5.07 5.84
C PRO A 86 -17.88 -6.51 6.35
N GLU A 87 -18.86 -7.37 6.05
CA GLU A 87 -18.84 -8.76 6.48
C GLU A 87 -17.77 -9.58 5.74
N LEU A 88 -17.74 -9.49 4.40
CA LEU A 88 -16.72 -10.16 3.60
C LEU A 88 -15.32 -9.57 3.84
N HIS A 89 -15.22 -8.26 4.07
CA HIS A 89 -13.97 -7.59 4.41
C HIS A 89 -13.38 -8.16 5.71
N ARG A 90 -14.22 -8.35 6.74
CA ARG A 90 -13.82 -8.96 8.00
C ARG A 90 -13.35 -10.41 7.82
N GLN A 91 -14.08 -11.21 7.05
CA GLN A 91 -13.72 -12.61 6.77
C GLN A 91 -12.39 -12.72 6.02
N HIS A 92 -12.18 -11.82 5.05
CA HIS A 92 -10.93 -11.70 4.30
C HIS A 92 -9.74 -11.40 5.23
N ASP A 93 -9.89 -10.46 6.16
CA ASP A 93 -8.79 -10.04 7.04
C ASP A 93 -8.51 -11.03 8.18
N GLN A 94 -9.55 -11.60 8.79
CA GLN A 94 -9.43 -12.37 10.04
C GLN A 94 -9.16 -13.86 9.87
N GLY A 95 -9.06 -14.38 8.65
CA GLY A 95 -8.62 -15.77 8.45
C GLY A 95 -9.70 -16.79 8.07
N GLY A 96 -10.81 -16.37 7.46
CA GLY A 96 -11.86 -17.29 7.01
C GLY A 96 -11.56 -18.02 5.68
N ILE A 97 -10.47 -17.67 5.00
CA ILE A 97 -10.08 -18.21 3.68
C ILE A 97 -8.64 -18.74 3.76
N PRO A 98 -8.38 -19.97 3.29
CA PRO A 98 -7.03 -20.51 3.13
C PRO A 98 -6.11 -19.54 2.41
N ARG A 99 -4.86 -19.42 2.84
CA ARG A 99 -3.92 -18.39 2.36
C ARG A 99 -3.73 -18.39 0.84
N ALA A 100 -3.52 -19.57 0.25
CA ALA A 100 -3.33 -19.70 -1.19
C ALA A 100 -4.59 -19.31 -1.98
N GLU A 101 -5.77 -19.69 -1.49
CA GLU A 101 -7.05 -19.30 -2.08
C GLU A 101 -7.29 -17.80 -1.97
N ARG A 102 -6.95 -17.20 -0.84
CA ARG A 102 -7.05 -15.75 -0.63
C ARG A 102 -6.22 -14.98 -1.63
N TRP A 103 -4.98 -15.36 -1.89
CA TRP A 103 -4.11 -14.66 -2.84
C TRP A 103 -4.61 -14.72 -4.28
N LYS A 104 -5.19 -15.85 -4.70
CA LYS A 104 -5.85 -15.96 -6.00
C LYS A 104 -7.03 -15.00 -6.10
N ARG A 105 -7.89 -14.97 -5.09
CA ARG A 105 -9.02 -14.03 -5.02
C ARG A 105 -8.58 -12.57 -4.96
N GLU A 106 -7.53 -12.26 -4.21
CA GLU A 106 -6.94 -10.92 -4.14
C GLU A 106 -6.48 -10.44 -5.53
N TRP A 107 -5.84 -11.32 -6.32
CA TRP A 107 -5.47 -11.00 -7.69
C TRP A 107 -6.69 -10.69 -8.57
N GLU A 108 -7.69 -11.57 -8.55
CA GLU A 108 -8.92 -11.40 -9.32
C GLU A 108 -9.67 -10.11 -8.94
N TYR A 109 -9.77 -9.82 -7.64
CA TYR A 109 -10.47 -8.63 -7.14
C TYR A 109 -9.74 -7.33 -7.46
N VAL A 110 -8.41 -7.32 -7.37
CA VAL A 110 -7.61 -6.16 -7.75
C VAL A 110 -7.75 -5.89 -9.25
N ASP A 111 -7.64 -6.93 -10.09
CA ASP A 111 -7.76 -6.76 -11.54
C ASP A 111 -9.15 -6.29 -11.97
N ALA A 112 -10.21 -6.87 -11.39
CA ALA A 112 -11.59 -6.44 -11.62
C ALA A 112 -11.83 -4.99 -11.16
N THR A 113 -11.27 -4.60 -10.00
CA THR A 113 -11.37 -3.23 -9.48
C THR A 113 -10.68 -2.24 -10.41
N ARG A 114 -9.47 -2.57 -10.87
CA ARG A 114 -8.72 -1.75 -11.83
C ARG A 114 -9.53 -1.56 -13.11
N ALA A 115 -10.04 -2.64 -13.69
CA ALA A 115 -10.86 -2.57 -14.90
C ALA A 115 -12.12 -1.69 -14.72
N ALA A 116 -12.84 -1.85 -13.61
CA ALA A 116 -14.02 -1.04 -13.31
C ALA A 116 -13.70 0.45 -13.13
N LEU A 117 -12.59 0.79 -12.45
CA LEU A 117 -12.17 2.18 -12.29
C LEU A 117 -11.68 2.79 -13.61
N MET A 118 -11.01 2.02 -14.47
CA MET A 118 -10.62 2.46 -15.81
C MET A 118 -11.85 2.80 -16.66
N GLN A 119 -12.89 1.94 -16.64
CA GLN A 119 -14.15 2.20 -17.34
C GLN A 119 -14.85 3.48 -16.86
N ARG A 120 -14.71 3.82 -15.57
CA ARG A 120 -15.26 5.06 -14.98
C ARG A 120 -14.35 6.29 -15.17
N GLY A 121 -13.19 6.16 -15.80
CA GLY A 121 -12.19 7.24 -15.89
C GLY A 121 -11.57 7.62 -14.53
N GLN A 122 -11.69 6.75 -13.53
CA GLN A 122 -11.26 6.97 -12.14
C GLN A 122 -9.91 6.29 -11.83
N TRP A 123 -9.19 5.88 -12.86
CA TRP A 123 -7.88 5.23 -12.77
C TRP A 123 -6.78 6.10 -13.41
N PRO A 124 -6.27 7.11 -12.69
CA PRO A 124 -5.25 8.00 -13.23
C PRO A 124 -3.90 7.31 -13.38
N ALA A 125 -3.04 7.84 -14.26
CA ALA A 125 -1.72 7.30 -14.56
C ALA A 125 -0.82 7.15 -13.31
N GLU A 126 -0.97 8.02 -12.32
CA GLU A 126 -0.25 7.90 -11.04
C GLU A 126 -0.62 6.61 -10.29
N VAL A 127 -1.91 6.26 -10.24
CA VAL A 127 -2.37 5.01 -9.61
C VAL A 127 -1.82 3.81 -10.36
N GLU A 128 -1.82 3.85 -11.70
CA GLU A 128 -1.26 2.80 -12.55
C GLU A 128 0.24 2.58 -12.28
N MET A 129 1.02 3.67 -12.17
CA MET A 129 2.45 3.58 -11.86
C MET A 129 2.71 2.87 -10.52
N HIS A 130 1.92 3.18 -9.49
CA HIS A 130 2.04 2.49 -8.20
C HIS A 130 1.54 1.05 -8.25
N TYR A 131 0.46 0.79 -8.99
CA TYR A 131 -0.08 -0.55 -9.23
C TYR A 131 0.97 -1.49 -9.84
N GLN A 132 1.61 -1.07 -10.93
CA GLN A 132 2.61 -1.89 -11.64
C GLN A 132 3.77 -2.31 -10.73
N ARG A 133 4.19 -1.44 -9.80
CA ARG A 133 5.22 -1.79 -8.81
C ARG A 133 4.71 -2.71 -7.72
N ALA A 134 3.50 -2.46 -7.23
CA ALA A 134 2.97 -3.14 -6.06
C ALA A 134 2.40 -4.53 -6.38
N VAL A 135 1.92 -4.77 -7.60
CA VAL A 135 1.26 -6.02 -7.99
C VAL A 135 2.24 -7.17 -8.24
N GLU A 136 3.51 -6.88 -8.52
CA GLU A 136 4.51 -7.89 -8.91
C GLU A 136 4.65 -9.08 -7.93
N PRO A 137 4.71 -8.89 -6.60
CA PRO A 137 4.72 -10.01 -5.67
C PRO A 137 3.46 -10.88 -5.76
N LEU A 138 2.29 -10.28 -5.98
CA LEU A 138 1.02 -11.00 -6.11
C LEU A 138 0.98 -11.77 -7.43
N ARG A 139 1.47 -11.15 -8.50
CA ARG A 139 1.58 -11.76 -9.83
C ARG A 139 2.40 -13.05 -9.80
N ARG A 140 3.59 -13.01 -9.19
CA ARG A 140 4.50 -14.18 -9.12
C ARG A 140 3.85 -15.36 -8.41
N LEU A 141 3.17 -15.10 -7.29
CA LEU A 141 2.48 -16.13 -6.52
C LEU A 141 1.33 -16.78 -7.27
N VAL A 142 0.62 -16.03 -8.11
CA VAL A 142 -0.55 -16.55 -8.86
C VAL A 142 -0.13 -17.21 -10.17
N LYS A 143 0.88 -16.68 -10.87
CA LYS A 143 1.33 -17.19 -12.17
C LYS A 143 2.39 -18.30 -12.07
N GLY A 144 3.00 -18.50 -10.89
CA GLY A 144 4.00 -19.54 -10.68
C GLY A 144 5.38 -19.22 -11.26
N ASP A 145 5.67 -17.92 -11.47
CA ASP A 145 6.99 -17.47 -11.90
C ASP A 145 7.92 -17.46 -10.68
N GLU A 146 8.65 -18.57 -10.47
CA GLU A 146 9.77 -18.72 -9.52
C GLU A 146 11.05 -18.06 -10.05
#